data_AF-A0A2A5WNC2-F1
#
_entry.id   AF-A0A2A5WNC2-F1
#
_cell.length_a   1.000
_cell.length_b   1.000
_cell.length_c   1.000
_cell.angle_alpha   90.00
_cell.angle_beta   90.00
_cell.angle_gamma   90.00
#
_symmetry.space_group_name_H-M   'P 1'
#
loop_
_entity.id
_entity.type
_entity.pdbx_description
1 polymer ?
#
loop_
_entity_poly.entity_id
_entity_poly.type
_entity_poly.pdbx_seq_one_letter_code
_entity_poly.pdbx_strand_id
1 'polypeptide(L)'
;YLSPDNYHGHSLTAVAAATHEFGHAIQFHRQEPTARMTARYLPMAVTIQRIGLGLLSLPFFAIFMQMPRIGVFAIGLVVVVMLMATFVHAIVLPQEWDASFNKALPILQQGEYIAEQDLPAVKSILRAAALTYVAHALSDVFSWWRWGRILRPF
;
A
#
# COMPACT_ATOMS: atom_id res chain seq x y z
N TYR A 1 9.25 11.27 1.81
CA TYR A 1 9.60 12.36 0.85
C TYR A 1 8.38 13.26 0.68
N LEU A 2 8.48 14.57 1.01
CA LEU A 2 7.34 15.50 0.93
C LEU A 2 7.18 16.04 -0.51
N SER A 3 5.95 16.10 -1.04
CA SER A 3 5.70 16.76 -2.32
C SER A 3 5.90 18.29 -2.20
N PRO A 4 6.24 19.00 -3.29
CA PRO A 4 6.44 20.45 -3.29
C PRO A 4 5.24 21.24 -2.73
N ASP A 5 4.02 20.74 -2.90
CA ASP A 5 2.79 21.35 -2.37
C ASP A 5 2.74 21.33 -0.84
N ASN A 6 3.35 20.32 -0.19
CA ASN A 6 3.47 20.25 1.26
C ASN A 6 4.68 21.02 1.81
N TYR A 7 5.61 21.45 0.96
CA TYR A 7 6.83 22.14 1.41
C TYR A 7 6.58 23.63 1.71
N HIS A 8 5.57 24.23 1.08
CA HIS A 8 5.25 25.66 1.21
C HIS A 8 4.02 25.96 2.09
N GLY A 9 3.26 24.95 2.49
CA GLY A 9 2.12 25.12 3.38
C GLY A 9 2.51 24.94 4.84
N HIS A 10 2.35 25.98 5.67
CA HIS A 10 2.20 25.85 7.12
C HIS A 10 0.91 25.06 7.42
N SER A 11 0.88 23.78 7.06
CA SER A 11 -0.30 22.92 7.14
C SER A 11 -0.03 21.77 8.12
N LEU A 12 -1.06 21.43 8.88
CA LEU A 12 -1.05 20.26 9.76
C LEU A 12 -0.70 18.98 8.99
N THR A 13 -1.07 18.90 7.71
CA THR A 13 -0.74 17.79 6.82
C THR A 13 0.75 17.66 6.58
N ALA A 14 1.45 18.77 6.30
CA ALA A 14 2.90 18.76 6.09
C ALA A 14 3.64 18.32 7.35
N VAL A 15 3.26 18.85 8.52
CA VAL A 15 3.86 18.51 9.81
C VAL A 15 3.60 17.04 10.18
N ALA A 16 2.36 16.57 10.01
CA ALA A 16 2.01 15.17 10.27
C ALA A 16 2.75 14.21 9.33
N ALA A 17 2.80 14.51 8.02
CA ALA A 17 3.50 13.69 7.04
C ALA A 17 5.02 13.65 7.31
N ALA A 18 5.63 14.80 7.60
CA ALA A 18 7.06 14.87 7.95
C ALA A 18 7.39 14.00 9.17
N THR A 19 6.53 14.06 10.20
CA THR A 19 6.74 13.30 11.43
C THR A 19 6.47 11.79 11.23
N HIS A 20 5.53 11.43 10.36
CA HIS A 20 5.32 10.04 9.93
C HIS A 20 6.57 9.47 9.24
N GLU A 21 7.17 10.20 8.31
CA GLU A 21 8.42 9.82 7.65
C GLU A 21 9.59 9.69 8.64
N PHE A 22 9.64 10.58 9.64
CA PHE A 22 10.61 10.48 10.74
C PHE A 22 10.37 9.22 11.59
N GLY A 23 9.11 8.80 11.76
CA GLY A 23 8.75 7.51 12.35
C GLY A 23 9.40 6.34 11.63
N HIS A 24 9.38 6.32 10.29
CA HIS A 24 10.08 5.31 9.50
C HIS A 24 11.61 5.35 9.69
N ALA A 25 12.20 6.54 9.76
CA ALA A 25 13.63 6.68 10.02
C ALA A 25 14.01 6.07 11.40
N ILE A 26 13.17 6.27 12.42
CA ILE A 26 13.35 5.63 13.74
C ILE A 26 13.24 4.11 13.62
N GLN A 27 12.21 3.59 12.95
CA GLN A 27 12.02 2.14 12.76
C GLN A 27 13.22 1.50 12.06
N PHE A 28 13.74 2.16 11.02
CA PHE A 28 14.91 1.72 10.28
C PHE A 28 16.17 1.72 11.16
N HIS A 29 16.42 2.83 11.86
CA HIS A 29 17.57 2.97 12.75
C HIS A 29 17.57 1.96 13.90
N ARG A 30 16.38 1.71 14.49
CA ARG A 30 16.18 0.71 15.56
C ARG A 30 16.07 -0.72 15.05
N GLN A 31 16.10 -0.92 13.74
CA GLN A 31 15.97 -2.22 13.09
C GLN A 31 14.73 -2.99 13.54
N GLU A 32 13.61 -2.28 13.67
CA GLU A 32 12.36 -2.87 14.18
C GLU A 32 11.89 -4.05 13.28
N PRO A 33 11.29 -5.10 13.87
CA PRO A 33 10.87 -6.29 13.12
C PRO A 33 9.95 -5.96 11.93
N THR A 34 9.04 -5.00 12.10
CA THR A 34 8.12 -4.53 11.06
C THR A 34 8.86 -3.91 9.88
N ALA A 35 9.82 -3.02 10.13
CA ALA A 35 10.67 -2.43 9.10
C ALA A 35 11.53 -3.48 8.37
N ARG A 36 12.08 -4.46 9.09
CA ARG A 36 12.83 -5.57 8.48
C ARG A 36 11.95 -6.45 7.60
N MET A 37 10.74 -6.77 8.06
CA MET A 37 9.78 -7.56 7.28
C MET A 37 9.40 -6.83 6.00
N THR A 38 9.00 -5.58 6.08
CA THR A 38 8.67 -4.78 4.89
C THR A 38 9.85 -4.67 3.93
N ALA A 39 11.05 -4.37 4.42
CA ALA A 39 12.25 -4.29 3.58
C ALA A 39 12.53 -5.61 2.83
N ARG A 40 12.23 -6.75 3.46
CA ARG A 40 12.41 -8.08 2.85
C ARG A 40 11.33 -8.43 1.85
N TYR A 41 10.05 -8.16 2.15
CA TYR A 41 8.92 -8.66 1.37
C TYR A 41 8.39 -7.66 0.35
N LEU A 42 8.50 -6.36 0.59
CA LEU A 42 7.99 -5.34 -0.34
C LEU A 42 8.61 -5.44 -1.76
N PRO A 43 9.93 -5.68 -1.93
CA PRO A 43 10.51 -5.87 -3.27
C PRO A 43 9.96 -7.10 -3.99
N MET A 44 9.66 -8.17 -3.24
CA MET A 44 9.02 -9.37 -3.76
C MET A 44 7.60 -9.06 -4.23
N ALA A 45 6.82 -8.28 -3.47
CA ALA A 45 5.49 -7.82 -3.86
C ALA A 45 5.52 -7.11 -5.22
N VAL A 46 6.42 -6.13 -5.36
CA VAL A 46 6.56 -5.33 -6.58
C VAL A 46 6.97 -6.22 -7.77
N THR A 47 7.84 -7.19 -7.54
CA THR A 47 8.26 -8.13 -8.58
C THR A 47 7.12 -9.04 -9.03
N ILE A 48 6.39 -9.63 -8.07
CA ILE A 48 5.19 -10.44 -8.32
C ILE A 48 4.15 -9.62 -9.08
N GLN A 49 3.95 -8.35 -8.68
CA GLN A 49 2.98 -7.47 -9.32
C GLN A 49 3.36 -7.19 -10.78
N ARG A 50 4.64 -6.89 -11.05
CA ARG A 50 5.15 -6.68 -12.42
C ARG A 50 5.00 -7.92 -13.30
N ILE A 51 5.29 -9.10 -12.75
CA ILE A 51 5.07 -10.37 -13.45
C ILE A 51 3.58 -10.55 -13.75
N GLY A 52 2.70 -10.34 -12.76
CA GLY A 52 1.26 -10.44 -12.94
C GLY A 52 0.71 -9.51 -14.02
N LEU A 53 1.21 -8.26 -14.09
CA LEU A 53 0.87 -7.33 -15.16
C LEU A 53 1.32 -7.83 -16.54
N GLY A 54 2.50 -8.44 -16.65
CA GLY A 54 2.96 -9.07 -17.89
C GLY A 54 2.10 -10.28 -18.30
N LEU A 55 1.58 -11.03 -17.33
CA LEU A 55 0.71 -12.18 -17.56
C LEU A 55 -0.72 -11.79 -17.98
N LEU A 56 -1.16 -10.54 -17.79
CA LEU A 56 -2.49 -10.08 -18.19
C LEU A 56 -2.73 -10.16 -19.70
N SER A 57 -1.68 -10.26 -20.53
CA SER A 57 -1.82 -10.44 -21.99
C SER A 57 -2.14 -11.89 -22.40
N LEU A 58 -1.85 -12.89 -21.55
CA LEU A 58 -2.02 -14.31 -21.87
C LEU A 58 -3.47 -14.72 -22.19
N PRO A 59 -4.50 -14.25 -21.45
CA PRO A 59 -5.88 -14.56 -21.79
C PRO A 59 -6.28 -14.07 -23.18
N PHE A 60 -5.83 -12.86 -23.58
CA PHE A 60 -6.11 -12.30 -24.91
C PHE A 60 -5.43 -13.11 -26.01
N PHE A 61 -4.18 -13.52 -25.79
CA PHE A 61 -3.46 -14.38 -26.72
C PHE A 61 -4.12 -15.77 -26.87
N ALA A 62 -4.61 -16.35 -25.77
CA ALA A 62 -5.31 -17.63 -25.78
C ALA A 62 -6.65 -17.58 -26.51
N ILE A 63 -7.38 -16.46 -26.42
CA ILE A 63 -8.60 -16.22 -27.20
C ILE A 63 -8.26 -16.12 -28.69
N PHE A 64 -7.22 -15.37 -29.07
CA PHE A 64 -6.78 -15.23 -30.45
C PHE A 64 -6.34 -16.58 -31.06
N MET A 65 -5.65 -17.41 -30.28
CA MET A 65 -5.22 -18.76 -30.67
C MET A 65 -6.34 -19.81 -30.65
N GLN A 66 -7.58 -19.45 -30.30
CA GLN A 66 -8.70 -20.38 -30.15
C GLN A 66 -8.41 -21.54 -29.16
N MET A 67 -7.63 -21.26 -28.10
CA MET A 67 -7.25 -22.23 -27.07
C MET A 67 -7.92 -21.92 -25.72
N PRO A 68 -9.24 -22.15 -25.58
CA PRO A 68 -10.02 -21.70 -24.41
C PRO A 68 -9.57 -22.34 -23.09
N ARG A 69 -9.08 -23.59 -23.11
CA ARG A 69 -8.58 -24.29 -21.91
C ARG A 69 -7.33 -23.64 -21.33
N ILE A 70 -6.43 -23.15 -22.21
CA ILE A 70 -5.22 -22.44 -21.82
C ILE A 70 -5.58 -21.04 -21.28
N GLY A 71 -6.58 -20.38 -21.87
CA GLY A 71 -7.09 -19.10 -21.39
C GLY A 71 -7.61 -19.16 -19.95
N VAL A 72 -8.39 -20.18 -19.60
CA VAL A 72 -8.90 -20.36 -18.22
C VAL A 72 -7.76 -20.57 -17.22
N PHE A 73 -6.77 -21.40 -17.56
CA PHE A 73 -5.60 -21.61 -16.71
C PHE A 73 -4.78 -20.32 -16.53
N ALA A 74 -4.58 -19.55 -17.62
CA ALA A 74 -3.88 -18.27 -17.57
C ALA A 74 -4.59 -17.25 -16.68
N ILE A 75 -5.92 -17.16 -16.74
CA ILE A 75 -6.70 -16.31 -15.83
C ILE A 75 -6.50 -16.72 -14.37
N GLY A 76 -6.57 -18.02 -14.08
CA GLY A 76 -6.32 -18.54 -12.73
C GLY A 76 -4.93 -18.18 -12.20
N LEU A 77 -3.90 -18.32 -13.04
CA LEU A 77 -2.53 -17.96 -12.70
C LEU A 77 -2.38 -16.47 -12.40
N VAL A 78 -2.95 -15.60 -13.24
CA VAL A 78 -2.94 -14.15 -13.04
C VAL A 78 -3.60 -13.80 -11.70
N VAL A 79 -4.78 -14.37 -11.41
CA VAL A 79 -5.50 -14.11 -10.15
C VAL A 79 -4.66 -14.49 -8.94
N VAL A 80 -4.03 -15.68 -8.95
CA VAL A 80 -3.19 -16.14 -7.83
C VAL A 80 -1.99 -15.22 -7.62
N VAL A 81 -1.27 -14.87 -8.69
CA VAL A 81 -0.10 -13.97 -8.63
C VAL A 81 -0.48 -12.63 -8.03
N MET A 82 -1.66 -12.12 -8.38
CA MET A 82 -2.06 -10.79 -7.96
C MET A 82 -2.65 -10.77 -6.54
N LEU A 83 -3.37 -11.81 -6.12
CA LEU A 83 -3.74 -12.01 -4.72
C LEU A 83 -2.51 -12.09 -3.82
N MET A 84 -1.45 -12.79 -4.26
CA MET A 84 -0.19 -12.82 -3.52
C MET A 84 0.42 -11.43 -3.36
N ALA A 85 0.42 -10.60 -4.42
CA ALA A 85 0.89 -9.21 -4.32
C ALA A 85 0.08 -8.40 -3.28
N THR A 86 -1.25 -8.51 -3.29
CA THR A 86 -2.13 -7.86 -2.31
C THR A 86 -1.83 -8.29 -0.87
N PHE A 87 -1.63 -9.60 -0.63
CA PHE A 87 -1.28 -10.10 0.70
C PHE A 87 0.06 -9.54 1.20
N VAL A 88 1.04 -9.39 0.31
CA VAL A 88 2.32 -8.82 0.70
C VAL A 88 2.19 -7.32 1.03
N HIS A 89 1.30 -6.57 0.38
CA HIS A 89 1.00 -5.19 0.79
C HIS A 89 0.41 -5.09 2.20
N ALA A 90 -0.32 -6.12 2.67
CA ALA A 90 -0.83 -6.16 4.04
C ALA A 90 0.29 -6.28 5.10
N ILE A 91 1.46 -6.80 4.74
CA ILE A 91 2.64 -6.88 5.64
C ILE A 91 3.19 -5.48 5.99
N VAL A 92 2.92 -4.49 5.15
CA VAL A 92 3.38 -3.10 5.35
C VAL A 92 2.51 -2.38 6.39
N LEU A 93 1.24 -2.76 6.54
CA LEU A 93 0.28 -2.08 7.42
C LEU A 93 0.75 -1.95 8.88
N PRO A 94 1.30 -2.98 9.54
CA PRO A 94 1.83 -2.84 10.90
C PRO A 94 2.94 -1.79 11.01
N GLN A 95 3.80 -1.65 9.98
CA GLN A 95 4.85 -0.64 9.96
C GLN A 95 4.26 0.76 9.83
N GLU A 96 3.30 0.95 8.93
CA GLU A 96 2.64 2.24 8.69
C GLU A 96 1.85 2.72 9.90
N TRP A 97 1.13 1.81 10.54
CA TRP A 97 0.38 2.08 11.76
C TRP A 97 1.30 2.49 12.90
N ASP A 98 2.39 1.76 13.07
CA ASP A 98 3.38 2.02 14.10
C ASP A 98 4.12 3.36 13.86
N ALA A 99 4.49 3.67 12.61
CA ALA A 99 5.07 4.96 12.24
C ALA A 99 4.12 6.12 12.56
N SER A 100 2.83 5.97 12.24
CA SER A 100 1.80 6.99 12.51
C SER A 100 1.50 7.17 14.00
N PHE A 101 1.16 6.10 14.73
CA PHE A 101 0.56 6.23 16.06
C PHE A 101 1.52 5.96 17.22
N ASN A 102 2.55 5.14 17.03
CA ASN A 102 3.51 4.83 18.09
C ASN A 102 4.77 5.72 18.03
N LYS A 103 5.02 6.36 16.88
CA LYS A 103 6.13 7.32 16.71
C LYS A 103 5.62 8.74 16.47
N ALA A 104 4.94 8.98 15.34
CA ALA A 104 4.63 10.35 14.93
C ALA A 104 3.69 11.08 15.89
N LEU A 105 2.59 10.44 16.30
CA LEU A 105 1.64 11.07 17.22
C LEU A 105 2.28 11.45 18.58
N PRO A 106 3.02 10.56 19.28
CA PRO A 106 3.75 10.94 20.49
C PRO A 106 4.75 12.08 20.29
N ILE A 107 5.50 12.08 19.17
CA ILE A 107 6.46 13.15 18.87
C ILE A 107 5.74 14.50 18.74
N LEU A 108 4.62 14.54 18.03
CA LEU A 108 3.83 15.76 17.85
C LEU A 108 3.23 16.26 19.16
N GLN A 109 2.74 15.35 20.01
CA GLN A 109 2.12 15.68 21.29
C GLN A 109 3.15 16.11 22.35
N GLN A 110 4.21 15.32 22.54
CA GLN A 110 5.21 15.56 23.59
C GLN A 110 6.15 16.71 23.26
N GLY A 111 6.38 16.97 21.97
CA GLY A 111 7.20 18.09 21.50
C GLY A 111 6.43 19.40 21.38
N GLU A 112 5.13 19.44 21.75
CA GLU A 112 4.26 20.62 21.63
C GLU A 112 4.28 21.25 20.22
N TYR A 113 4.47 20.42 19.19
CA TYR A 113 4.57 20.87 17.79
C TYR A 113 3.20 21.18 17.16
N ILE A 114 2.11 20.83 17.85
CA ILE A 114 0.72 21.07 17.42
C ILE A 114 -0.11 21.55 18.60
N ALA A 115 -1.11 22.40 18.34
CA ALA A 115 -2.05 22.80 19.37
C ALA A 115 -3.02 21.66 19.71
N GLU A 116 -3.52 21.62 20.96
CA GLU A 116 -4.45 20.57 21.40
C GLU A 116 -5.75 20.53 20.58
N GLN A 117 -6.18 21.66 20.05
CA GLN A 117 -7.35 21.76 19.18
C GLN A 117 -7.16 21.07 17.81
N ASP A 118 -5.92 20.92 17.36
CA ASP A 118 -5.57 20.35 16.04
C ASP A 118 -5.31 18.83 16.10
N LEU A 119 -5.19 18.28 17.31
CA LEU A 119 -4.96 16.86 17.57
C LEU A 119 -5.95 15.91 16.85
N PRO A 120 -7.26 16.18 16.82
CA PRO A 120 -8.22 15.37 16.07
C PRO A 120 -7.92 15.36 14.56
N ALA A 121 -7.57 16.50 13.98
CA ALA A 121 -7.24 16.63 12.57
C ALA A 121 -5.96 15.86 12.23
N VAL A 122 -4.91 16.00 13.05
CA VAL A 122 -3.64 15.27 12.90
C VAL A 122 -3.85 13.76 13.00
N LYS A 123 -4.65 13.28 13.96
CA LYS A 123 -4.99 11.85 14.06
C LYS A 123 -5.68 11.33 12.80
N SER A 124 -6.57 12.13 12.20
CA SER A 124 -7.22 11.78 10.94
C SER A 124 -6.20 11.65 9.79
N ILE A 125 -5.28 12.61 9.68
CA ILE A 125 -4.22 12.60 8.67
C ILE A 125 -3.30 11.39 8.85
N LEU A 126 -2.83 11.13 10.06
CA LEU A 126 -1.98 9.98 10.38
C LEU A 126 -2.69 8.64 10.14
N ARG A 127 -4.00 8.59 10.38
CA ARG A 127 -4.83 7.44 10.05
C ARG A 127 -4.93 7.23 8.54
N ALA A 128 -5.15 8.29 7.78
CA ALA A 128 -5.20 8.23 6.32
C ALA A 128 -3.86 7.74 5.74
N ALA A 129 -2.73 8.27 6.24
CA ALA A 129 -1.39 7.78 5.90
C ALA A 129 -1.27 6.28 6.19
N ALA A 130 -1.58 5.86 7.42
CA ALA A 130 -1.45 4.46 7.85
C ALA A 130 -2.31 3.48 7.02
N LEU A 131 -3.48 3.92 6.56
CA LEU A 131 -4.43 3.09 5.80
C LEU A 131 -4.22 3.13 4.28
N THR A 132 -3.26 3.91 3.77
CA THR A 132 -3.03 4.05 2.33
C THR A 132 -2.74 2.69 1.67
N TYR A 133 -1.96 1.83 2.33
CA TYR A 133 -1.68 0.48 1.84
C TYR A 133 -2.90 -0.45 1.89
N VAL A 134 -3.79 -0.28 2.87
CA VAL A 134 -5.07 -1.02 2.93
C VAL A 134 -5.98 -0.57 1.80
N ALA A 135 -6.08 0.73 1.55
CA ALA A 135 -6.86 1.27 0.45
C ALA A 135 -6.33 0.76 -0.92
N HIS A 136 -5.00 0.69 -1.08
CA HIS A 136 -4.39 0.12 -2.28
C HIS A 136 -4.72 -1.37 -2.43
N ALA A 137 -4.53 -2.16 -1.37
CA ALA A 137 -4.86 -3.59 -1.37
C ALA A 137 -6.34 -3.87 -1.68
N LEU A 138 -7.27 -3.08 -1.14
CA LEU A 138 -8.70 -3.21 -1.44
C LEU A 138 -9.04 -2.79 -2.87
N SER A 139 -8.37 -1.74 -3.39
CA SER A 139 -8.54 -1.28 -4.77
C SER A 139 -8.09 -2.34 -5.77
N ASP A 140 -7.02 -3.06 -5.45
CA ASP A 140 -6.58 -4.22 -6.22
C ASP A 140 -7.67 -5.30 -6.22
N VAL A 141 -8.14 -5.75 -5.05
CA VAL A 141 -9.23 -6.75 -4.90
C VAL A 141 -10.49 -6.36 -5.67
N PHE A 142 -10.91 -5.10 -5.60
CA PHE A 142 -12.09 -4.63 -6.32
C PHE A 142 -11.90 -4.67 -7.84
N SER A 143 -10.70 -4.31 -8.30
CA SER A 143 -10.34 -4.41 -9.71
C SER A 143 -10.44 -5.86 -10.21
N TRP A 144 -10.03 -6.84 -9.41
CA TRP A 144 -10.21 -8.28 -9.71
C TRP A 144 -11.67 -8.68 -9.86
N TRP A 145 -12.52 -8.28 -8.91
CA TRP A 145 -13.94 -8.58 -8.99
C TRP A 145 -14.57 -8.02 -10.26
N ARG A 146 -14.15 -6.83 -10.69
CA ARG A 146 -14.60 -6.23 -11.95
C ARG A 146 -14.18 -7.07 -13.17
N TRP A 147 -12.93 -7.49 -13.26
CA TRP A 147 -12.45 -8.34 -14.34
C TRP A 147 -13.14 -9.72 -14.35
N GLY A 148 -13.35 -10.33 -13.18
CA GLY A 148 -14.09 -11.58 -13.04
C GLY A 148 -15.55 -11.49 -13.50
N ARG A 149 -16.20 -10.32 -13.35
CA ARG A 149 -17.54 -10.06 -13.91
C ARG A 149 -17.54 -9.88 -15.42
N ILE A 150 -16.52 -9.22 -15.99
CA ILE A 150 -16.38 -9.02 -17.44
C ILE A 150 -16.12 -10.37 -18.15
N LEU A 151 -15.41 -11.28 -17.49
CA LEU A 151 -15.05 -12.60 -18.02
C LEU A 151 -16.15 -13.67 -17.81
N ARG A 152 -17.32 -13.32 -17.26
CA ARG A 152 -18.46 -14.25 -17.25
C ARG A 152 -18.95 -14.44 -18.68
N PRO A 153 -18.96 -15.67 -19.22
CA PRO A 153 -19.62 -15.92 -20.49
C PRO A 153 -21.13 -15.66 -20.29
N PHE A 154 -21.77 -15.13 -21.34
CA PHE A 154 -23.22 -15.21 -21.48
C PHE A 154 -23.70 -16.66 -21.36
#